data_AF-A0A518RD09-F1
#
_entry.id   AF-A0A518RD09-F1
#
_cell.length_a   1.000
_cell.length_b   1.000
_cell.length_c   1.000
_cell.angle_alpha   90.00
_cell.angle_beta   90.00
_cell.angle_gamma   90.00
#
_symmetry.space_group_name_H-M   'P 1'
#
loop_
_entity.id
_entity.type
_entity.pdbx_description
1 polymer ?
#
loop_
_entity_poly.entity_id
_entity_poly.type
_entity_poly.pdbx_seq_one_letter_code
_entity_poly.pdbx_strand_id
1 'polypeptide(L)'
;MRFIGWLLGALLLILVGWIGGPVAMASYRVATASDPDFERRIAASALLDARSRASAGIIELIDPATDTEAVRACGYDPDIMLRETDVPFLQTVDWTLTLLNLQADRADEMTMRRLRSVALARTYSAETMTALATCLDSPLKGQCLPHVEKMSNDADKINMAELTKERVFSREQTLRIKCIFLDGAADRRGIAKSTPAPNPAP
;
A
#
# COMPACT_ATOMS: atom_id res chain seq x y z
N MET A 1 -2.68 -9.21 -48.97
CA MET A 1 -3.71 -8.37 -48.30
C MET A 1 -4.73 -9.19 -47.50
N ARG A 2 -5.32 -10.28 -48.04
CA ARG A 2 -6.29 -11.13 -47.30
C ARG A 2 -5.75 -11.75 -46.00
N PHE A 3 -4.48 -12.15 -45.98
CA PHE A 3 -3.83 -12.73 -44.79
C PHE A 3 -3.68 -11.74 -43.63
N ILE A 4 -3.29 -10.49 -43.93
CA ILE A 4 -3.13 -9.41 -42.94
C ILE A 4 -4.50 -9.05 -42.32
N GLY A 5 -5.56 -9.00 -43.13
CA GLY A 5 -6.92 -8.75 -42.64
C GLY A 5 -7.43 -9.88 -41.72
N TRP A 6 -7.14 -11.13 -42.04
CA TRP A 6 -7.49 -12.27 -41.19
C TRP A 6 -6.72 -12.27 -39.86
N LEU A 7 -5.42 -11.93 -39.90
CA LEU A 7 -4.56 -11.83 -38.72
C LEU A 7 -4.99 -10.69 -37.79
N LEU A 8 -5.36 -9.54 -38.34
CA LEU A 8 -5.94 -8.42 -37.58
C LEU A 8 -7.30 -8.79 -36.98
N GLY A 9 -8.16 -9.49 -37.72
CA GLY A 9 -9.45 -9.98 -37.21
C GLY A 9 -9.29 -10.97 -36.05
N ALA A 10 -8.34 -11.90 -36.16
CA ALA A 10 -8.02 -12.85 -35.10
C ALA A 10 -7.44 -12.14 -33.85
N LEU A 11 -6.55 -11.16 -34.05
CA LEU A 11 -6.02 -10.33 -32.96
C LEU A 11 -7.12 -9.53 -32.24
N LEU A 12 -8.06 -8.95 -32.98
CA LEU A 12 -9.22 -8.25 -32.42
C LEU A 12 -10.10 -9.19 -31.60
N LEU A 13 -10.41 -10.38 -32.10
CA LEU A 13 -11.19 -11.38 -31.37
C LEU A 13 -10.48 -11.85 -30.10
N ILE A 14 -9.15 -12.03 -30.16
CA ILE A 14 -8.36 -12.39 -28.99
C ILE A 14 -8.37 -11.25 -27.98
N LEU A 15 -8.17 -10.00 -28.38
CA LEU A 15 -8.21 -8.83 -27.48
C LEU A 15 -9.59 -8.64 -26.84
N VAL A 16 -10.66 -8.79 -27.62
CA VAL A 16 -12.04 -8.71 -27.15
C VAL A 16 -12.36 -9.90 -26.24
N GLY A 17 -11.89 -11.11 -26.54
CA GLY A 17 -12.07 -12.27 -25.67
C GLY A 17 -11.30 -12.14 -24.35
N TRP A 18 -10.09 -11.58 -24.41
CA TRP A 18 -9.20 -11.49 -23.26
C TRP A 18 -9.65 -10.43 -22.26
N ILE A 19 -10.20 -9.30 -22.71
CA ILE A 19 -10.77 -8.25 -21.84
C ILE A 19 -12.27 -8.48 -21.61
N GLY A 20 -13.03 -8.81 -22.67
CA GLY A 20 -14.48 -8.94 -22.63
C GLY A 20 -14.96 -10.14 -21.82
N GLY A 21 -14.22 -11.26 -21.80
CA GLY A 21 -14.55 -12.41 -20.96
C GLY A 21 -14.56 -12.08 -19.47
N PRO A 22 -13.45 -11.57 -18.90
CA PRO A 22 -13.40 -11.11 -17.51
C PRO A 22 -14.45 -10.04 -17.18
N VAL A 23 -14.66 -9.07 -18.09
CA VAL A 23 -15.66 -8.00 -17.90
C VAL A 23 -17.08 -8.56 -17.85
N ALA A 24 -17.44 -9.47 -18.76
CA ALA A 24 -18.76 -10.11 -18.76
C ALA A 24 -18.99 -10.96 -17.50
N MET A 25 -17.94 -11.62 -17.00
CA MET A 25 -18.04 -12.36 -15.75
C MET A 25 -18.20 -11.44 -14.54
N ALA A 26 -17.51 -10.30 -14.51
CA ALA A 26 -17.63 -9.31 -13.45
C ALA A 26 -19.02 -8.67 -13.43
N SER A 27 -19.58 -8.29 -14.59
CA SER A 27 -20.93 -7.75 -14.67
C SER A 27 -21.98 -8.78 -14.26
N TYR A 28 -21.82 -10.04 -14.69
CA TYR A 28 -22.69 -11.14 -14.27
C TYR A 28 -22.66 -11.31 -12.75
N ARG A 29 -21.47 -11.38 -12.13
CA ARG A 29 -21.32 -11.53 -10.68
C ARG A 29 -22.02 -10.40 -9.92
N VAL A 30 -21.82 -9.15 -10.32
CA VAL A 30 -22.50 -8.00 -9.69
C VAL A 30 -24.00 -8.07 -9.86
N ALA A 31 -24.50 -8.49 -11.03
CA ALA A 31 -25.93 -8.59 -11.31
C ALA A 31 -26.63 -9.73 -10.54
N THR A 32 -25.91 -10.81 -10.23
CA THR A 32 -26.47 -11.99 -9.53
C THR A 32 -26.14 -12.06 -8.04
N ALA A 33 -25.28 -11.18 -7.53
CA ALA A 33 -24.83 -11.21 -6.14
C ALA A 33 -25.91 -10.71 -5.17
N SER A 34 -25.90 -11.29 -3.97
CA SER A 34 -26.71 -10.82 -2.83
C SER A 34 -26.21 -9.48 -2.27
N ASP A 35 -24.91 -9.18 -2.43
CA ASP A 35 -24.30 -7.88 -2.12
C ASP A 35 -23.50 -7.38 -3.35
N PRO A 36 -24.11 -6.57 -4.22
CA PRO A 36 -23.45 -6.01 -5.40
C PRO A 36 -22.26 -5.11 -5.06
N ASP A 37 -22.27 -4.45 -3.90
CA ASP A 37 -21.19 -3.56 -3.47
C ASP A 37 -19.96 -4.35 -3.04
N PHE A 38 -20.14 -5.55 -2.49
CA PHE A 38 -19.03 -6.47 -2.21
C PHE A 38 -18.31 -6.90 -3.48
N GLU A 39 -19.04 -7.29 -4.53
CA GLU A 39 -18.44 -7.68 -5.82
C GLU A 39 -17.72 -6.50 -6.49
N ARG A 40 -18.25 -5.28 -6.38
CA ARG A 40 -17.55 -4.07 -6.86
C ARG A 40 -16.25 -3.82 -6.09
N ARG A 41 -16.23 -4.05 -4.78
CA ARG A 41 -14.99 -3.96 -3.96
C ARG A 41 -13.96 -5.02 -4.35
N ILE A 42 -14.39 -6.23 -4.72
CA ILE A 42 -13.49 -7.26 -5.25
C ILE A 42 -12.83 -6.78 -6.54
N ALA A 43 -13.62 -6.26 -7.49
CA ALA A 43 -13.10 -5.71 -8.73
C ALA A 43 -12.12 -4.54 -8.49
N ALA A 44 -12.44 -3.65 -7.53
CA ALA A 44 -11.56 -2.56 -7.12
C ALA A 44 -10.24 -3.06 -6.50
N SER A 45 -10.30 -4.09 -5.65
CA SER A 45 -9.10 -4.69 -5.05
C SER A 45 -8.21 -5.35 -6.11
N ALA A 46 -8.81 -6.08 -7.06
CA ALA A 46 -8.09 -6.70 -8.18
C ALA A 46 -7.40 -5.64 -9.06
N LEU A 47 -8.03 -4.49 -9.29
CA LEU A 47 -7.42 -3.37 -9.99
C LEU A 47 -6.19 -2.82 -9.25
N LEU A 48 -6.27 -2.67 -7.92
CA LEU A 48 -5.14 -2.21 -7.11
C LEU A 48 -3.98 -3.22 -7.08
N ASP A 49 -4.26 -4.52 -7.09
CA ASP A 49 -3.24 -5.58 -7.24
C ASP A 49 -2.57 -5.54 -8.62
N ALA A 50 -3.37 -5.41 -9.69
CA ALA A 50 -2.82 -5.32 -11.04
C ALA A 50 -1.92 -4.08 -11.17
N ARG A 51 -2.33 -2.95 -10.55
CA ARG A 51 -1.51 -1.74 -10.48
C ARG A 51 -0.21 -1.97 -9.73
N SER A 52 -0.24 -2.55 -8.53
CA SER A 52 0.97 -2.74 -7.72
C SER A 52 1.99 -3.63 -8.43
N ARG A 53 1.54 -4.71 -9.09
CA ARG A 53 2.39 -5.58 -9.92
C ARG A 53 2.95 -4.84 -11.13
N ALA A 54 2.15 -3.98 -11.78
CA ALA A 54 2.58 -3.19 -12.91
C ALA A 54 3.58 -2.07 -12.52
N SER A 55 3.49 -1.55 -11.29
CA SER A 55 4.33 -0.49 -10.74
C SER A 55 5.51 -0.98 -9.89
N ALA A 56 5.64 -2.30 -9.64
CA ALA A 56 6.69 -2.90 -8.83
C ALA A 56 8.08 -2.73 -9.48
N GLY A 57 8.64 -1.53 -9.32
CA GLY A 57 10.00 -1.17 -9.71
C GLY A 57 10.83 -0.60 -8.57
N ILE A 58 10.27 -0.27 -7.41
CA ILE A 58 11.03 0.36 -6.33
C ILE A 58 10.49 -0.19 -5.00
N ILE A 59 11.25 -1.09 -4.38
CA ILE A 59 11.21 -1.23 -2.92
C ILE A 59 11.82 0.07 -2.41
N GLU A 60 10.99 1.03 -1.98
CA GLU A 60 11.51 2.23 -1.33
C GLU A 60 12.22 1.77 -0.05
N LEU A 61 13.56 1.94 -0.03
CA LEU A 61 14.32 1.77 1.19
C LEU A 61 13.80 2.82 2.19
N ILE A 62 13.44 2.32 3.37
CA ILE A 62 12.95 3.11 4.50
C ILE A 62 13.91 4.27 4.77
N ASP A 63 13.37 5.49 4.88
CA ASP A 63 14.16 6.69 5.14
C ASP A 63 14.71 6.65 6.60
N PRO A 64 16.04 6.63 6.81
CA PRO A 64 16.62 6.58 8.15
C PRO A 64 16.32 7.83 9.00
N ALA A 65 15.90 8.95 8.38
CA ALA A 65 15.53 10.16 9.11
C ALA A 65 14.26 9.96 9.97
N THR A 66 13.27 9.22 9.45
CA THR A 66 12.02 8.89 10.17
C THR A 66 12.24 8.02 11.40
N ASP A 67 13.34 7.25 11.45
CA ASP A 67 13.66 6.35 12.56
C ASP A 67 14.24 7.08 13.76
N THR A 68 15.12 8.06 13.53
CA THR A 68 15.69 8.84 14.62
C THR A 68 14.64 9.68 15.36
N GLU A 69 13.65 10.21 14.65
CA GLU A 69 12.55 10.98 15.24
C GLU A 69 11.62 10.08 16.08
N ALA A 70 11.32 8.87 15.59
CA ALA A 70 10.52 7.90 16.33
C ALA A 70 11.20 7.43 17.63
N VAL A 71 12.52 7.18 17.59
CA VAL A 71 13.29 6.79 18.78
C VAL A 71 13.30 7.91 19.82
N ARG A 72 13.49 9.17 19.41
CA ARG A 72 13.37 10.33 20.30
C ARG A 72 11.97 10.49 20.88
N ALA A 73 10.92 10.27 20.07
CA ALA A 73 9.54 10.34 20.53
C ALA A 73 9.21 9.29 21.60
N CYS A 74 9.90 8.15 21.59
CA CYS A 74 9.81 7.14 22.65
C CYS A 74 10.66 7.45 23.90
N GLY A 75 11.40 8.57 23.91
CA GLY A 75 12.23 9.01 25.02
C GLY A 75 13.61 8.35 25.07
N TYR A 76 14.16 7.95 23.92
CA TYR A 76 15.48 7.35 23.83
C TYR A 76 16.44 8.22 23.00
N ASP A 77 17.73 8.12 23.29
CA ASP A 77 18.77 8.69 22.45
C ASP A 77 19.01 7.75 21.24
N PRO A 78 18.76 8.19 19.99
CA PRO A 78 18.97 7.36 18.80
C PRO A 78 20.42 6.91 18.64
N ASP A 79 21.41 7.69 19.07
CA ASP A 79 22.81 7.30 18.93
C ASP A 79 23.20 6.16 19.87
N ILE A 80 22.51 6.05 21.01
CA ILE A 80 22.72 4.96 21.98
C ILE A 80 21.87 3.75 21.61
N MET A 81 20.64 4.00 21.17
CA MET A 81 19.66 2.97 20.90
C MET A 81 19.90 2.24 19.57
N LEU A 82 20.34 2.95 18.53
CA LEU A 82 20.57 2.41 17.18
C LEU A 82 22.01 1.93 16.96
N ARG A 83 22.97 2.30 17.80
CA ARG A 83 24.33 1.75 17.69
C ARG A 83 24.44 0.41 18.38
N GLU A 84 24.75 -0.65 17.63
CA GLU A 84 25.26 -1.90 18.18
C GLU A 84 26.67 -2.17 17.64
N THR A 85 27.67 -2.07 18.52
CA THR A 85 29.01 -2.59 18.27
C THR A 85 29.01 -4.12 18.37
N ASP A 86 29.61 -4.79 17.38
CA ASP A 86 29.95 -6.23 17.35
C ASP A 86 28.81 -7.27 17.15
N VAL A 87 27.64 -6.90 16.63
CA VAL A 87 26.55 -7.86 16.31
C VAL A 87 26.25 -7.87 14.81
N PRO A 88 26.11 -9.05 14.15
CA PRO A 88 25.72 -9.11 12.74
C PRO A 88 24.33 -8.49 12.53
N PHE A 89 24.19 -7.64 11.50
CA PHE A 89 23.02 -6.78 11.22
C PHE A 89 21.64 -7.47 11.30
N LEU A 90 21.52 -8.76 10.93
CA LEU A 90 20.26 -9.51 11.04
C LEU A 90 19.81 -9.80 12.47
N GLN A 91 20.71 -9.63 13.44
CA GLN A 91 20.47 -9.83 14.87
C GLN A 91 20.45 -8.49 15.63
N THR A 92 20.61 -7.36 14.94
CA THR A 92 20.65 -6.06 15.60
C THR A 92 19.26 -5.51 15.89
N VAL A 93 19.20 -4.55 16.82
CA VAL A 93 18.01 -3.74 17.09
C VAL A 93 17.52 -3.05 15.81
N ASP A 94 18.43 -2.65 14.91
CA ASP A 94 18.10 -2.05 13.61
C ASP A 94 17.30 -2.99 12.71
N TRP A 95 17.59 -4.29 12.70
CA TRP A 95 16.80 -5.25 11.91
C TRP A 95 15.40 -5.42 12.47
N THR A 96 15.25 -5.38 13.80
CA THR A 96 13.92 -5.49 14.39
C THR A 96 13.12 -4.21 14.24
N LEU A 97 13.77 -3.04 14.32
CA LEU A 97 13.16 -1.74 13.99
C LEU A 97 12.78 -1.66 12.52
N THR A 98 13.66 -2.12 11.62
CA THR A 98 13.36 -2.27 10.19
C THR A 98 12.16 -3.19 9.99
N LEU A 99 12.08 -4.33 10.69
CA LEU A 99 10.94 -5.25 10.63
C LEU A 99 9.65 -4.59 11.14
N LEU A 100 9.73 -3.80 12.20
CA LEU A 100 8.62 -3.04 12.77
C LEU A 100 8.12 -1.94 11.84
N ASN A 101 9.04 -1.21 11.21
CA ASN A 101 8.73 -0.23 10.17
C ASN A 101 8.05 -0.91 8.98
N LEU A 102 8.63 -2.00 8.48
CA LEU A 102 8.04 -2.80 7.40
C LEU A 102 6.66 -3.35 7.76
N GLN A 103 6.44 -3.75 9.03
CA GLN A 103 5.13 -4.22 9.48
C GLN A 103 4.11 -3.08 9.62
N ALA A 104 4.54 -1.92 10.11
CA ALA A 104 3.70 -0.73 10.23
C ALA A 104 3.32 -0.16 8.85
N ASP A 105 4.29 -0.07 7.94
CA ASP A 105 4.08 0.38 6.56
C ASP A 105 3.12 -0.58 5.84
N ARG A 106 3.27 -1.90 6.04
CA ARG A 106 2.31 -2.87 5.51
C ARG A 106 0.91 -2.72 6.10
N ALA A 107 0.79 -2.42 7.39
CA ALA A 107 -0.51 -2.23 8.04
C ALA A 107 -1.23 -0.97 7.53
N ASP A 108 -0.48 0.13 7.36
CA ASP A 108 -0.98 1.36 6.75
C ASP A 108 -1.35 1.13 5.29
N GLU A 109 -0.49 0.47 4.52
CA GLU A 109 -0.73 0.13 3.12
C GLU A 109 -2.00 -0.71 2.95
N MET A 110 -2.22 -1.73 3.79
CA MET A 110 -3.46 -2.54 3.76
C MET A 110 -4.71 -1.71 4.07
N THR A 111 -4.63 -0.80 5.03
CA THR A 111 -5.76 0.07 5.44
C THR A 111 -6.08 1.10 4.35
N MET A 112 -5.05 1.77 3.85
CA MET A 112 -5.13 2.72 2.74
C MET A 112 -5.66 2.04 1.48
N ARG A 113 -5.20 0.83 1.18
CA ARG A 113 -5.69 0.01 0.07
C ARG A 113 -7.16 -0.34 0.24
N ARG A 114 -7.60 -0.69 1.44
CA ARG A 114 -9.03 -0.95 1.72
C ARG A 114 -9.86 0.30 1.47
N LEU A 115 -9.48 1.46 2.01
CA LEU A 115 -10.19 2.73 1.79
C LEU A 115 -10.26 3.09 0.31
N ARG A 116 -9.14 2.95 -0.42
CA ARG A 116 -9.10 3.14 -1.88
C ARG A 116 -10.05 2.20 -2.61
N SER A 117 -10.07 0.91 -2.25
CA SER A 117 -10.97 -0.06 -2.89
C SER A 117 -12.45 0.30 -2.68
N VAL A 118 -12.80 0.84 -1.50
CA VAL A 118 -14.16 1.29 -1.19
C VAL A 118 -14.52 2.54 -1.99
N ALA A 119 -13.63 3.53 -2.08
CA ALA A 119 -13.86 4.71 -2.91
C ALA A 119 -14.01 4.33 -4.38
N LEU A 120 -13.10 3.52 -4.93
CA LEU A 120 -13.16 3.06 -6.31
C LEU A 120 -14.47 2.32 -6.61
N ALA A 121 -14.90 1.42 -5.72
CA ALA A 121 -16.16 0.68 -5.89
C ALA A 121 -17.41 1.55 -5.85
N ARG A 122 -17.36 2.72 -5.18
CA ARG A 122 -18.45 3.70 -5.16
C ARG A 122 -18.46 4.60 -6.39
N THR A 123 -17.29 4.92 -6.93
CA THR A 123 -17.14 5.90 -8.02
C THR A 123 -17.17 5.25 -9.39
N TYR A 124 -16.71 4.01 -9.52
CA TYR A 124 -16.53 3.33 -10.80
C TYR A 124 -17.29 2.00 -10.87
N SER A 125 -17.63 1.62 -12.09
CA SER A 125 -18.33 0.36 -12.35
C SER A 125 -17.36 -0.84 -12.28
N ALA A 126 -17.87 -2.02 -11.95
CA ALA A 126 -17.05 -3.23 -11.89
C ALA A 126 -16.46 -3.60 -13.26
N GLU A 127 -17.18 -3.31 -14.34
CA GLU A 127 -16.73 -3.54 -15.71
C GLU A 127 -15.50 -2.69 -16.02
N THR A 128 -15.55 -1.40 -15.68
CA THR A 128 -14.45 -0.45 -15.92
C THR A 128 -13.20 -0.87 -15.15
N MET A 129 -13.36 -1.22 -13.87
CA MET A 129 -12.24 -1.66 -13.03
C MET A 129 -11.65 -2.99 -13.52
N THR A 130 -12.48 -3.95 -13.91
CA THR A 130 -12.03 -5.25 -14.42
C THR A 130 -11.35 -5.12 -15.78
N ALA A 131 -11.85 -4.26 -16.67
CA ALA A 131 -11.22 -3.97 -17.95
C ALA A 131 -9.82 -3.39 -17.77
N LEU A 132 -9.67 -2.42 -16.86
CA LEU A 132 -8.37 -1.80 -16.57
C LEU A 132 -7.41 -2.76 -15.88
N ALA A 133 -7.88 -3.58 -14.94
CA ALA A 133 -7.07 -4.60 -14.29
C ALA A 133 -6.51 -5.60 -15.31
N THR A 134 -7.36 -6.08 -16.22
CA THR A 134 -6.96 -6.99 -17.29
C THR A 134 -6.00 -6.33 -18.28
N CYS A 135 -6.21 -5.03 -18.57
CA CYS A 135 -5.29 -4.27 -19.41
C CYS A 135 -3.89 -4.12 -18.79
N LEU A 136 -3.79 -3.99 -17.46
CA LEU A 136 -2.50 -3.91 -16.77
C LEU A 136 -1.71 -5.23 -16.80
N ASP A 137 -2.39 -6.36 -16.88
CA ASP A 137 -1.78 -7.69 -17.06
C ASP A 137 -1.44 -7.99 -18.54
N SER A 138 -1.65 -7.02 -19.44
CA SER A 138 -1.44 -7.15 -20.89
C SER A 138 -0.20 -6.38 -21.38
N PRO A 139 0.24 -6.61 -22.65
CA PRO A 139 1.28 -5.79 -23.29
C PRO A 139 0.93 -4.29 -23.38
N LEU A 140 -0.35 -3.93 -23.22
CA LEU A 140 -0.84 -2.54 -23.25
C LEU A 140 -0.75 -1.84 -21.89
N LYS A 141 -0.10 -2.44 -20.88
CA LYS A 141 0.01 -1.89 -19.52
C LYS A 141 0.42 -0.42 -19.48
N GLY A 142 1.32 0.02 -20.37
CA GLY A 142 1.82 1.39 -20.42
C GLY A 142 0.75 2.43 -20.78
N GLN A 143 -0.33 2.02 -21.46
CA GLN A 143 -1.46 2.89 -21.79
C GLN A 143 -2.49 2.93 -20.66
N CYS A 144 -2.66 1.82 -19.95
CA CYS A 144 -3.66 1.70 -18.89
C CYS A 144 -3.16 2.19 -17.52
N LEU A 145 -1.86 2.10 -17.23
CA LEU A 145 -1.27 2.52 -15.96
C LEU A 145 -1.58 4.00 -15.62
N PRO A 146 -1.42 4.98 -16.53
CA PRO A 146 -1.74 6.38 -16.22
C PRO A 146 -3.22 6.59 -15.88
N HIS A 147 -4.13 5.84 -16.51
CA HIS A 147 -5.55 5.92 -16.20
C HIS A 147 -5.86 5.39 -14.81
N VAL A 148 -5.26 4.25 -14.43
CA VAL A 148 -5.45 3.65 -13.11
C VAL A 148 -4.80 4.50 -12.01
N GLU A 149 -3.64 5.12 -12.28
CA GLU A 149 -3.02 6.08 -11.37
C GLU A 149 -3.91 7.29 -11.13
N LYS A 150 -4.47 7.88 -12.20
CA LYS A 150 -5.42 8.98 -12.06
C LYS A 150 -6.64 8.59 -11.23
N MET A 151 -7.25 7.44 -11.52
CA MET A 151 -8.40 6.93 -10.77
C MET A 151 -8.08 6.71 -9.29
N SER A 152 -6.91 6.15 -8.97
CA SER A 152 -6.49 5.97 -7.58
C SER A 152 -6.23 7.30 -6.88
N ASN A 153 -5.63 8.27 -7.58
CA ASN A 153 -5.36 9.59 -7.01
C ASN A 153 -6.67 10.35 -6.73
N ASP A 154 -7.66 10.20 -7.60
CA ASP A 154 -8.98 10.80 -7.40
C ASP A 154 -9.75 10.10 -6.26
N ALA A 155 -9.62 8.77 -6.13
CA ALA A 155 -10.14 8.02 -4.97
C ALA A 155 -9.49 8.47 -3.65
N ASP A 156 -8.18 8.74 -3.66
CA ASP A 156 -7.47 9.28 -2.50
C ASP A 156 -8.01 10.65 -2.11
N LYS A 157 -8.24 11.54 -3.08
CA LYS A 157 -8.85 12.86 -2.83
C LYS A 157 -10.21 12.78 -2.16
N ILE A 158 -11.06 11.84 -2.58
CA ILE A 158 -12.40 11.65 -2.02
C ILE A 158 -12.31 11.25 -0.54
N ASN A 159 -11.36 10.39 -0.19
CA ASN A 159 -11.21 9.89 1.17
C ASN A 159 -10.19 10.68 2.00
N MET A 160 -9.67 11.83 1.54
CA MET A 160 -8.56 12.52 2.23
C MET A 160 -8.79 12.74 3.72
N ALA A 161 -10.01 13.07 4.14
CA ALA A 161 -10.34 13.24 5.56
C ALA A 161 -10.25 11.92 6.36
N GLU A 162 -10.79 10.82 5.82
CA GLU A 162 -10.70 9.49 6.43
C GLU A 162 -9.26 8.95 6.39
N LEU A 163 -8.55 9.14 5.28
CA LEU A 163 -7.14 8.77 5.14
C LEU A 163 -6.25 9.55 6.11
N THR A 164 -6.52 10.83 6.33
CA THR A 164 -5.77 11.63 7.30
C THR A 164 -6.03 11.14 8.72
N LYS A 165 -7.29 10.85 9.07
CA LYS A 165 -7.66 10.33 10.39
C LYS A 165 -7.03 8.96 10.65
N GLU A 166 -7.10 8.05 9.67
CA GLU A 166 -6.51 6.71 9.84
C GLU A 166 -4.99 6.74 9.79
N ARG A 167 -4.36 7.63 9.02
CA ARG A 167 -2.90 7.84 9.12
C ARG A 167 -2.49 8.32 10.50
N VAL A 168 -3.23 9.25 11.11
CA VAL A 168 -2.93 9.73 12.47
C VAL A 168 -3.10 8.60 13.48
N PHE A 169 -4.21 7.87 13.42
CA PHE A 169 -4.47 6.74 14.31
C PHE A 169 -3.45 5.60 14.13
N SER A 170 -3.16 5.23 12.88
CA SER A 170 -2.14 4.27 12.49
C SER A 170 -0.76 4.70 12.98
N ARG A 171 -0.41 5.99 12.84
CA ARG A 171 0.86 6.55 13.34
C ARG A 171 0.96 6.50 14.86
N GLU A 172 -0.11 6.80 15.60
CA GLU A 172 -0.14 6.69 17.06
C GLU A 172 -0.01 5.24 17.54
N GLN A 173 -0.74 4.31 16.92
CA GLN A 173 -0.64 2.88 17.22
C GLN A 173 0.75 2.34 16.88
N THR A 174 1.27 2.71 15.71
CA THR A 174 2.62 2.37 15.26
C THR A 174 3.67 2.89 16.23
N LEU A 175 3.58 4.16 16.63
CA LEU A 175 4.50 4.75 17.60
C LEU A 175 4.42 3.99 18.93
N ARG A 176 3.22 3.64 19.40
CA ARG A 176 3.05 2.85 20.64
C ARG A 176 3.70 1.47 20.54
N ILE A 177 3.51 0.75 19.44
CA ILE A 177 4.12 -0.56 19.21
C ILE A 177 5.65 -0.42 19.13
N LYS A 178 6.15 0.58 18.40
CA LYS A 178 7.58 0.92 18.34
C LYS A 178 8.15 1.21 19.72
N CYS A 179 7.47 2.02 20.55
CA CYS A 179 7.94 2.33 21.90
C CYS A 179 7.95 1.10 22.81
N ILE A 180 6.94 0.23 22.76
CA ILE A 180 6.93 -1.04 23.53
C ILE A 180 8.11 -1.92 23.13
N PHE A 181 8.41 -1.99 21.83
CA PHE A 181 9.54 -2.75 21.34
C PHE A 181 10.88 -2.14 21.80
N LEU A 182 11.03 -0.82 21.70
CA LEU A 182 12.20 -0.09 22.18
C LEU A 182 12.38 -0.24 23.69
N ASP A 183 11.30 -0.23 24.48
CA ASP A 183 11.34 -0.47 25.92
C ASP A 183 11.94 -1.86 26.21
N GLY A 184 11.51 -2.91 25.50
CA GLY A 184 12.05 -4.25 25.65
C GLY A 184 13.50 -4.40 25.17
N ALA A 185 13.89 -3.65 24.14
CA ALA A 185 15.29 -3.63 23.67
C ALA A 185 16.20 -2.86 24.64
N ALA A 186 15.72 -1.77 25.22
CA ALA A 186 16.45 -0.93 26.16
C ALA A 186 16.68 -1.68 27.48
N ASP A 187 15.68 -2.42 27.97
CA ASP A 187 15.79 -3.27 29.15
C ASP A 187 16.89 -4.34 29.00
N ARG A 188 16.93 -5.02 27.84
CA ARG A 188 18.00 -5.99 27.52
C ARG A 188 19.40 -5.38 27.46
N ARG A 189 19.50 -4.10 27.12
CA ARG A 189 20.77 -3.38 26.91
C ARG A 189 21.14 -2.46 28.07
N GLY A 190 20.32 -2.39 29.12
CA GLY A 190 20.52 -1.48 30.26
C GLY A 190 20.47 0.01 29.89
N ILE A 191 19.76 0.36 28.81
CA ILE A 191 19.66 1.74 28.31
C ILE A 191 18.53 2.46 29.05
N ALA A 192 18.85 3.55 29.74
CA ALA A 192 17.85 4.41 30.37
C ALA A 192 17.20 5.37 29.35
N LYS A 193 15.94 5.74 29.60
CA LYS A 193 15.30 6.83 28.84
C LYS A 193 16.06 8.13 29.06
N SER A 194 16.21 8.91 27.98
CA SER A 194 16.76 10.26 28.08
C SER A 194 15.78 11.13 28.88
N THR A 195 16.26 11.78 29.94
CA THR A 195 15.48 12.79 30.67
C THR A 195 15.01 13.87 29.70
N PRO A 196 13.73 14.30 29.72
CA PRO A 196 13.28 15.39 28.89
C PRO A 196 14.14 16.62 29.14
N ALA A 197 14.60 17.30 28.09
CA ALA A 197 15.22 18.59 28.25
C ALA A 197 14.22 19.52 28.96
N PRO A 198 14.63 20.29 29.99
CA PRO A 198 13.73 21.24 30.62
C PRO A 198 13.22 22.22 29.56
N ASN A 199 11.90 22.35 29.45
CA ASN A 199 11.30 23.35 28.57
C ASN A 199 11.89 24.72 28.91
N PRO A 200 12.28 25.54 27.91
CA PRO A 200 12.64 26.92 28.18
C PRO A 200 11.44 27.60 28.86
N ALA A 201 11.69 28.19 30.03
CA ALA A 201 10.69 28.94 30.77
C ALA A 201 10.14 30.09 29.91
N PRO A 202 8.85 30.47 30.08
CA PRO A 202 8.21 31.52 29.31
C PRO A 202 8.89 32.89 29.44
#